data_AF-A0A3D8Y4J6-F1
#
_entry.id   AF-A0A3D8Y4J6-F1
#
_cell.length_a   1.000
_cell.length_b   1.000
_cell.length_c   1.000
_cell.angle_alpha   90.00
_cell.angle_beta   90.00
_cell.angle_gamma   90.00
#
_symmetry.space_group_name_H-M   'P 1'
#
loop_
_entity.id
_entity.type
_entity.pdbx_description
1 polymer ?
#
loop_
_entity_poly.entity_id
_entity_poly.type
_entity_poly.pdbx_seq_one_letter_code
_entity_poly.pdbx_strand_id
1 'polypeptide(L)'
;MTLQINPVLDINYLNQVYGDDANIIHLIFDAFLSDSMPRWHSLKTALDEENLKESASIVHGLKPSFTMAGLTAIRPKVDQLEKDIKAKAEIDKLKQAYLHISEELIPLIAVIESESKRLSAL
;
A
#
# COMPACT_ATOMS: atom_id res chain seq x y z
N MET A 1 -12.20 24.15 6.90
CA MET A 1 -12.62 23.58 5.61
C MET A 1 -12.10 22.16 5.61
N THR A 2 -12.96 21.17 5.44
CA THR A 2 -12.55 19.77 5.38
C THR A 2 -11.81 19.49 4.07
N LEU A 3 -10.71 18.73 4.13
CA LEU A 3 -9.98 18.35 2.93
C LEU A 3 -10.84 17.44 2.06
N GLN A 4 -11.00 17.80 0.79
CA GLN A 4 -11.69 16.97 -0.19
C GLN A 4 -10.70 16.01 -0.84
N ILE A 5 -10.49 14.87 -0.19
CA ILE A 5 -9.68 13.75 -0.71
C ILE A 5 -10.55 12.86 -1.59
N ASN A 6 -9.94 12.19 -2.57
CA ASN A 6 -10.64 11.25 -3.44
C ASN A 6 -11.28 10.09 -2.63
N PRO A 7 -12.59 9.81 -2.80
CA PRO A 7 -13.33 8.81 -2.02
C PRO A 7 -13.00 7.35 -2.33
N VAL A 8 -12.14 7.09 -3.32
CA VAL A 8 -11.58 5.74 -3.50
C VAL A 8 -10.63 5.35 -2.35
N LEU A 9 -10.08 6.35 -1.65
CA LEU A 9 -9.32 6.17 -0.41
C LEU A 9 -10.27 6.19 0.78
N ASP A 10 -9.85 5.59 1.89
CA ASP A 10 -10.62 5.62 3.14
C ASP A 10 -10.51 7.00 3.81
N ILE A 11 -11.35 7.94 3.34
CA ILE A 11 -11.43 9.30 3.87
C ILE A 11 -11.76 9.29 5.37
N ASN A 12 -12.60 8.36 5.82
CA ASN A 12 -12.97 8.28 7.23
C ASN A 12 -11.75 7.96 8.09
N TYR A 13 -10.93 6.99 7.66
CA TYR A 13 -9.68 6.69 8.33
C TYR A 13 -8.71 7.88 8.29
N LEU A 14 -8.49 8.47 7.12
CA LEU A 14 -7.54 9.58 6.96
C LEU A 14 -7.93 10.78 7.84
N ASN A 15 -9.21 11.15 7.86
CA ASN A 15 -9.71 12.24 8.71
C ASN A 15 -9.67 11.87 10.20
N GLN A 16 -9.94 10.61 10.56
CA GLN A 16 -9.87 10.17 11.95
C GLN A 16 -8.43 10.24 12.50
N VAL A 17 -7.44 9.89 11.68
CA VAL A 17 -6.04 9.77 12.12
C VAL A 17 -5.28 11.09 11.97
N TYR A 18 -5.51 11.82 10.88
CA TYR A 18 -4.74 13.01 10.51
C TYR A 18 -5.56 14.31 10.55
N GLY A 19 -6.89 14.21 10.71
CA GLY A 19 -7.77 15.38 10.65
C GLY A 19 -7.75 16.04 9.26
N ASP A 20 -7.82 17.36 9.26
CA ASP A 20 -7.73 18.19 8.05
C ASP A 20 -6.30 18.70 7.79
N ASP A 21 -5.27 17.99 8.28
CA ASP A 21 -3.87 18.41 8.11
C ASP A 21 -3.30 17.93 6.76
N ALA A 22 -3.35 18.83 5.77
CA ALA A 22 -2.88 18.57 4.42
C ALA A 22 -1.39 18.18 4.37
N ASN A 23 -0.57 18.76 5.26
CA ASN A 23 0.87 18.50 5.30
C ASN A 23 1.15 17.09 5.77
N ILE A 24 0.47 16.65 6.83
CA ILE A 24 0.64 15.28 7.34
C ILE A 24 0.18 14.27 6.29
N ILE A 25 -0.99 14.48 5.68
CA ILE A 25 -1.52 13.54 4.67
C ILE A 25 -0.60 13.49 3.45
N HIS A 26 -0.09 14.63 2.99
CA HIS A 26 0.91 14.69 1.92
C HIS A 26 2.16 13.88 2.28
N LEU A 27 2.75 14.07 3.47
CA LEU A 27 3.93 13.32 3.91
C LEU A 27 3.69 11.80 3.93
N ILE A 28 2.49 11.37 4.33
CA ILE A 28 2.11 9.95 4.33
C ILE A 28 2.01 9.41 2.91
N PHE A 29 1.38 10.15 1.99
CA PHE A 29 1.30 9.76 0.60
C PHE A 29 2.67 9.74 -0.08
N ASP A 30 3.50 10.75 0.18
CA ASP A 30 4.86 10.82 -0.35
C ASP A 30 5.73 9.66 0.14
N ALA A 31 5.70 9.35 1.43
CA ALA A 31 6.41 8.19 1.99
C ALA A 31 5.86 6.85 1.46
N PHE A 32 4.55 6.75 1.21
CA PHE A 32 3.98 5.57 0.58
C PHE A 32 4.55 5.37 -0.83
N LEU A 33 4.59 6.43 -1.63
CA LEU A 33 5.09 6.40 -3.02
C LEU A 33 6.61 6.19 -3.10
N SER A 34 7.37 6.90 -2.27
CA SER A 34 8.84 6.92 -2.34
C SER A 34 9.51 5.76 -1.60
N ASP A 35 8.92 5.25 -0.53
CA ASP A 35 9.51 4.16 0.27
C ASP A 35 8.74 2.84 0.15
N SER A 36 7.40 2.90 0.26
CA SER A 36 6.59 1.69 0.36
C SER A 36 6.42 1.00 -0.99
N MET A 37 6.20 1.77 -2.07
CA MET A 37 6.05 1.21 -3.40
C MET A 37 7.34 0.54 -3.92
N PRO A 38 8.55 1.10 -3.80
CA PRO A 38 9.76 0.39 -4.22
C PRO A 38 9.95 -0.96 -3.51
N ARG A 39 9.65 -1.01 -2.20
CA ARG A 39 9.65 -2.27 -1.43
C ARG A 39 8.55 -3.24 -1.89
N TRP A 40 7.38 -2.74 -2.27
CA TRP A 40 6.34 -3.58 -2.88
C TRP A 40 6.82 -4.17 -4.21
N HIS A 41 7.56 -3.42 -5.02
CA HIS A 41 8.13 -3.95 -6.27
C HIS A 41 9.24 -4.97 -5.99
N SER A 42 10.08 -4.78 -4.96
CA SER A 42 11.12 -5.75 -4.59
C SER A 42 10.53 -7.08 -4.09
N LEU A 43 9.29 -7.10 -3.61
CA LEU A 43 8.57 -8.34 -3.28
C LEU A 43 8.47 -9.26 -4.49
N LYS A 44 8.27 -8.72 -5.70
CA LYS A 44 8.23 -9.53 -6.92
C LYS A 44 9.52 -10.31 -7.10
N THR A 45 10.67 -9.65 -6.94
CA THR A 45 11.99 -10.28 -7.04
C THR A 45 12.16 -11.36 -5.98
N ALA A 46 11.79 -11.07 -4.73
CA ALA A 46 11.88 -12.06 -3.65
C ALA A 46 11.00 -13.30 -3.90
N LEU A 47 9.82 -13.13 -4.49
CA LEU A 47 8.96 -14.23 -4.93
C LEU A 47 9.53 -14.97 -6.14
N ASP A 48 10.14 -14.26 -7.10
CA ASP A 48 10.77 -14.87 -8.27
C ASP A 48 11.99 -15.73 -7.91
N GLU A 49 12.72 -15.34 -6.88
CA GLU A 49 13.85 -16.08 -6.30
C GLU A 49 13.43 -17.13 -5.27
N GLU A 50 12.12 -17.33 -5.05
CA GLU A 50 11.54 -18.23 -4.03
C GLU A 50 12.02 -17.94 -2.60
N ASN A 51 12.48 -16.72 -2.34
CA ASN A 51 12.94 -16.28 -1.04
C ASN A 51 11.74 -15.89 -0.16
N LEU A 52 11.05 -16.92 0.36
CA LEU A 52 9.83 -16.76 1.17
C LEU A 52 10.10 -16.00 2.49
N LYS A 53 11.30 -16.12 3.05
CA LYS A 53 11.68 -15.40 4.27
C LYS A 53 11.71 -13.89 4.03
N GLU A 54 12.36 -13.46 2.96
CA GLU A 54 12.40 -12.05 2.57
C GLU A 54 11.04 -11.56 2.12
N SER A 55 10.31 -12.34 1.34
CA SER A 55 8.94 -12.03 0.91
C SER A 55 8.03 -11.74 2.11
N ALA A 56 8.06 -12.59 3.14
CA ALA A 56 7.29 -12.38 4.36
C ALA A 56 7.72 -11.12 5.11
N SER A 57 9.03 -10.84 5.17
CA SER A 57 9.58 -9.64 5.83
C SER A 57 9.13 -8.34 5.13
N ILE A 58 9.20 -8.32 3.80
CA ILE A 58 8.75 -7.19 2.98
C ILE A 58 7.26 -6.93 3.22
N VAL A 59 6.41 -7.95 3.04
CA VAL A 59 4.96 -7.80 3.24
C VAL A 59 4.67 -7.36 4.67
N HIS A 60 5.31 -7.98 5.67
CA HIS A 60 5.12 -7.65 7.07
C HIS A 60 5.33 -6.16 7.36
N GLY A 61 6.44 -5.62 6.86
CA GLY A 61 6.81 -4.23 7.07
C GLY A 61 6.07 -3.21 6.20
N LEU A 62 5.28 -3.65 5.21
CA LEU A 62 4.49 -2.77 4.33
C LEU A 62 3.03 -2.63 4.76
N LYS A 63 2.49 -3.63 5.48
CA LYS A 63 1.14 -3.62 6.06
C LYS A 63 0.70 -2.27 6.64
N PRO A 64 1.45 -1.63 7.57
CA PRO A 64 1.00 -0.36 8.13
C PRO A 64 0.88 0.74 7.07
N SER A 65 1.79 0.78 6.09
CA SER A 65 1.79 1.80 5.03
C SER A 65 0.51 1.80 4.20
N PHE A 66 -0.04 0.62 3.86
CA PHE A 66 -1.32 0.52 3.16
C PHE A 66 -2.46 1.16 3.97
N THR A 67 -2.53 0.88 5.27
CA THR A 67 -3.55 1.47 6.13
C THR A 67 -3.37 2.98 6.27
N MET A 68 -2.13 3.43 6.52
CA MET A 68 -1.81 4.86 6.66
C MET A 68 -2.15 5.67 5.41
N ALA A 69 -1.92 5.12 4.22
CA ALA A 69 -2.27 5.77 2.95
C ALA A 69 -3.78 5.71 2.61
N GLY A 70 -4.63 5.21 3.51
CA GLY A 70 -6.07 5.09 3.27
C GLY A 70 -6.46 3.91 2.37
N LEU A 71 -5.55 2.96 2.12
CA LEU A 71 -5.80 1.74 1.33
C LEU A 71 -6.34 0.60 2.21
N THR A 72 -7.30 0.91 3.09
CA THR A 72 -7.85 -0.05 4.07
C THR A 72 -8.53 -1.25 3.41
N ALA A 73 -9.05 -1.09 2.18
CA ALA A 73 -9.60 -2.19 1.39
C ALA A 73 -8.53 -3.15 0.83
N ILE A 74 -7.32 -2.67 0.57
CA ILE A 74 -6.19 -3.50 0.07
C ILE A 74 -5.48 -4.21 1.22
N ARG A 75 -5.45 -3.58 2.40
CA ARG A 75 -4.76 -4.11 3.58
C ARG A 75 -5.07 -5.59 3.89
N PRO A 76 -6.34 -6.05 3.92
CA PRO A 76 -6.65 -7.46 4.16
C PRO A 76 -6.04 -8.43 3.14
N LYS A 77 -5.89 -8.01 1.87
CA LYS A 77 -5.28 -8.83 0.81
C LYS A 77 -3.77 -8.97 1.03
N VAL A 78 -3.12 -7.89 1.46
CA VAL A 78 -1.70 -7.88 1.86
C VAL A 78 -1.49 -8.77 3.09
N ASP A 79 -2.38 -8.69 4.07
CA ASP A 79 -2.35 -9.58 5.26
C ASP A 79 -2.52 -11.06 4.86
N GLN A 80 -3.40 -11.35 3.91
CA GLN A 80 -3.59 -12.72 3.41
C GLN A 80 -2.35 -13.22 2.65
N LEU A 81 -1.75 -12.39 1.80
CA LEU A 81 -0.51 -12.74 1.11
C LEU A 81 0.61 -13.09 2.10
N GLU A 82 0.76 -12.33 3.20
CA GLU A 82 1.73 -12.66 4.26
C GLU A 82 1.47 -14.05 4.88
N LYS A 83 0.21 -14.37 5.15
CA LYS A 83 -0.19 -15.67 5.72
C LYS A 83 0.14 -16.80 4.76
N ASP A 84 -0.14 -16.63 3.48
CA ASP A 84 0.11 -17.64 2.46
C ASP A 84 1.61 -17.88 2.25
N ILE A 85 2.42 -16.80 2.27
CA ILE A 85 3.89 -16.90 2.24
C ILE A 85 4.39 -17.70 3.47
N LYS A 86 3.90 -17.38 4.67
CA LYS A 86 4.29 -18.08 5.91
C LYS A 86 3.85 -19.53 5.95
N ALA A 87 2.70 -19.84 5.33
CA ALA A 87 2.21 -21.19 5.15
C ALA A 87 2.97 -21.98 4.07
N LYS A 88 3.94 -21.33 3.37
CA LYS A 88 4.68 -21.90 2.25
C LYS A 88 3.74 -22.41 1.16
N ALA A 89 2.73 -21.61 0.83
CA ALA A 89 1.88 -21.88 -0.31
C ALA A 89 2.71 -21.99 -1.60
N GLU A 90 2.13 -22.65 -2.60
CA GLU A 90 2.71 -22.84 -3.92
C GLU A 90 3.15 -21.50 -4.54
N ILE A 91 4.37 -21.44 -5.07
CA ILE A 91 4.97 -20.17 -5.49
C ILE A 91 4.15 -19.46 -6.58
N ASP A 92 3.58 -20.21 -7.52
CA ASP A 92 2.73 -19.64 -8.57
C ASP A 92 1.48 -18.97 -8.01
N LYS A 93 0.90 -19.52 -6.93
CA LYS A 93 -0.23 -18.88 -6.24
C LYS A 93 0.19 -17.58 -5.55
N LEU A 94 1.37 -17.55 -4.94
CA LEU A 94 1.90 -16.34 -4.31
C LEU A 94 2.16 -15.24 -5.34
N LYS A 95 2.76 -15.59 -6.50
CA LYS A 95 2.98 -14.66 -7.60
C LYS A 95 1.67 -14.15 -8.19
N GLN A 96 0.66 -15.02 -8.38
CA GLN A 96 -0.67 -14.60 -8.83
C GLN A 96 -1.34 -13.65 -7.83
N ALA A 97 -1.28 -13.94 -6.53
CA ALA A 97 -1.82 -13.06 -5.51
C ALA A 97 -1.12 -11.68 -5.51
N TYR A 98 0.21 -11.66 -5.62
CA TYR A 98 0.97 -10.43 -5.80
C TYR A 98 0.54 -9.62 -7.03
N LEU A 99 0.38 -10.28 -8.18
CA LEU A 99 -0.04 -9.64 -9.42
C LEU A 99 -1.45 -9.04 -9.29
N HIS A 100 -2.39 -9.81 -8.73
CA HIS A 100 -3.77 -9.33 -8.54
C HIS A 100 -3.82 -8.08 -7.66
N ILE A 101 -3.11 -8.09 -6.52
CA ILE A 101 -3.01 -6.92 -5.65
C ILE A 101 -2.35 -5.74 -6.38
N SER A 102 -1.31 -6.01 -7.17
CA SER A 102 -0.60 -4.97 -7.93
C SER A 102 -1.50 -4.33 -9.00
N GLU A 103 -2.33 -5.10 -9.69
CA GLU A 103 -3.31 -4.60 -10.66
C GLU A 103 -4.33 -3.67 -9.99
N GLU A 104 -4.82 -4.02 -8.81
CA GLU A 104 -5.72 -3.17 -8.03
C GLU A 104 -5.04 -1.89 -7.52
N LEU A 105 -3.73 -1.95 -7.25
CA LEU A 105 -2.97 -0.79 -6.77
C LEU A 105 -2.73 0.25 -7.86
N ILE A 106 -2.62 -0.11 -9.13
CA ILE A 106 -2.34 0.82 -10.23
C ILE A 106 -3.25 2.05 -10.22
N PRO A 107 -4.61 1.92 -10.25
CA PRO A 107 -5.48 3.09 -10.23
C PRO A 107 -5.41 3.85 -8.89
N LEU A 108 -5.12 3.16 -7.78
CA LEU A 108 -5.03 3.79 -6.45
C LEU A 108 -3.76 4.62 -6.30
N ILE A 109 -2.64 4.15 -6.84
CA ILE A 109 -1.36 4.88 -6.87
C ILE A 109 -1.52 6.18 -7.64
N ALA A 110 -2.15 6.15 -8.82
CA ALA A 110 -2.41 7.37 -9.60
C ALA A 110 -3.23 8.41 -8.81
N VAL A 111 -4.19 7.94 -8.00
CA VAL A 111 -4.95 8.81 -7.10
C VAL A 111 -4.09 9.36 -5.98
N ILE A 112 -3.28 8.53 -5.32
CA ILE A 112 -2.36 8.98 -4.26
C ILE A 112 -1.36 10.00 -4.79
N GLU A 113 -0.81 9.80 -5.99
CA GLU A 113 0.10 10.75 -6.65
C GLU A 113 -0.59 12.10 -6.92
N SER A 114 -1.81 12.06 -7.48
CA SER A 114 -2.60 13.25 -7.76
C SER A 114 -2.95 14.01 -6.48
N GLU A 115 -3.40 13.31 -5.44
CA GLU A 115 -3.75 13.91 -4.16
C GLU A 115 -2.51 14.46 -3.43
N SER A 116 -1.40 13.72 -3.42
CA SER A 116 -0.15 14.18 -2.82
C SER A 116 0.32 15.50 -3.43
N LYS A 117 0.34 15.59 -4.76
CA LYS A 117 0.70 16.81 -5.49
C LYS A 117 -0.27 17.98 -5.24
N ARG A 118 -1.57 17.69 -5.08
CA ARG A 118 -2.58 18.70 -4.76
C ARG A 118 -2.39 19.25 -3.35
N LEU A 119 -2.15 18.36 -2.38
CA LEU A 119 -2.00 18.71 -0.97
C LEU A 119 -0.70 19.46 -0.70
N SER A 120 0.40 19.15 -1.40
CA SER A 120 1.68 19.88 -1.26
C SER A 120 1.63 21.34 -1.73
N ALA A 121 0.55 21.75 -2.40
CA ALA A 121 0.36 23.09 -2.93
C ALA A 121 -0.66 23.93 -2.13
N LEU A 122 -1.19 23.38 -1.04
CA LEU A 122 -2.10 24.06 -0.10
C LEU A 122 -1.32 24.76 1.02
#